data_AF-A0A0K9Q1I9-F1
#
_entry.id   AF-A0A0K9Q1I9-F1
#
_cell.length_a   1.000
_cell.length_b   1.000
_cell.length_c   1.000
_cell.angle_alpha   90.00
_cell.angle_beta   90.00
_cell.angle_gamma   90.00
#
_symmetry.space_group_name_H-M   'P 1'
#
loop_
_entity.id
_entity.type
_entity.pdbx_description
1 polymer ?
#
loop_
_entity_poly.entity_id
_entity_poly.type
_entity_poly.pdbx_seq_one_letter_code
_entity_poly.pdbx_strand_id
1 'polypeptide(L)'
;MQSFSTTSASPSKLLRLISFSSKPPQFLKTQIDHSSPLSSPSLARRSLLISTLFLPHPVASKAADVFYEIEGSGGVKVLELRVGGGASPTHGDKVAIHYYGRLAAKQGWRFDSTYDHKDSTGVPIPFVFTIGSSDNVISGIQIAVKSMRVGGIRRVIIPPSQGYQTTSQQPLPPNFFDRQRLFTTIFNPTRIANGESSTLATLVFDIELISARRP
;
A
#
# COMPACT_ATOMS: atom_id res chain seq x y z
N MET A 1 -36.73 -37.04 -8.82
CA MET A 1 -36.89 -35.70 -8.24
C MET A 1 -36.27 -35.71 -6.85
N GLN A 2 -35.07 -35.16 -6.68
CA GLN A 2 -34.55 -34.77 -5.37
C GLN A 2 -33.84 -33.44 -5.55
N SER A 3 -34.47 -32.39 -5.05
CA SER A 3 -34.03 -31.00 -5.06
C SER A 3 -33.02 -30.78 -3.93
N PHE A 4 -31.79 -30.42 -4.26
CA PHE A 4 -30.82 -29.95 -3.27
C PHE A 4 -30.81 -28.42 -3.26
N SER A 5 -31.31 -27.88 -2.15
CA SER A 5 -31.35 -26.47 -1.84
C SER A 5 -29.95 -25.93 -1.56
N THR A 6 -29.65 -24.78 -2.17
CA THR A 6 -28.42 -23.99 -2.06
C THR A 6 -28.12 -23.53 -0.63
N THR A 7 -26.85 -23.55 -0.21
CA THR A 7 -26.35 -22.67 0.84
C THR A 7 -25.26 -21.78 0.27
N SER A 8 -25.64 -20.54 -0.04
CA SER A 8 -24.76 -19.44 -0.43
C SER A 8 -23.94 -18.98 0.78
N ALA A 9 -22.62 -19.11 0.72
CA ALA A 9 -21.72 -18.60 1.74
C ALA A 9 -21.52 -17.09 1.54
N SER A 10 -21.99 -16.30 2.53
CA SER A 10 -21.87 -14.83 2.58
C SER A 10 -20.41 -14.34 2.57
N PRO A 11 -20.06 -13.30 1.79
CA PRO A 11 -18.69 -12.79 1.65
C PRO A 11 -18.14 -12.03 2.89
N SER A 12 -18.91 -11.98 3.97
CA SER A 12 -18.66 -11.13 5.15
C SER A 12 -17.56 -11.64 6.09
N LYS A 13 -17.04 -12.86 5.89
CA LYS A 13 -16.18 -13.55 6.88
C LYS A 13 -14.68 -13.40 6.65
N LEU A 14 -14.23 -12.86 5.51
CA LEU A 14 -12.82 -12.75 5.15
C LEU A 14 -12.07 -11.55 5.78
N LEU A 15 -12.78 -10.55 6.29
CA LEU A 15 -12.15 -9.33 6.82
C LEU A 15 -11.51 -9.51 8.20
N ARG A 16 -11.80 -10.60 8.93
CA ARG A 16 -11.40 -10.74 10.34
C ARG A 16 -10.06 -11.46 10.58
N LEU A 17 -9.38 -11.97 9.54
CA LEU A 17 -8.22 -12.85 9.70
C LEU A 17 -6.86 -12.25 9.28
N ILE A 18 -6.80 -10.95 8.98
CA ILE A 18 -5.58 -10.31 8.44
C ILE A 18 -4.95 -9.30 9.42
N SER A 19 -5.03 -9.56 10.73
CA SER A 19 -4.32 -8.79 11.76
C SER A 19 -3.11 -9.58 12.27
N PHE A 20 -2.08 -9.71 11.43
CA PHE A 20 -0.75 -10.10 11.90
C PHE A 20 0.06 -8.82 12.19
N SER A 21 0.40 -8.64 13.46
CA SER A 21 1.29 -7.60 13.96
C SER A 21 2.73 -7.87 13.50
N SER A 22 3.16 -7.19 12.43
CA SER A 22 4.58 -7.02 12.12
C SER A 22 4.94 -5.56 12.30
N LYS A 23 5.59 -5.25 13.42
CA LYS A 23 6.15 -3.93 13.75
C LYS A 23 7.12 -3.50 12.62
N PRO A 24 7.02 -2.29 12.06
CA PRO A 24 8.01 -1.81 11.10
C PRO A 24 9.37 -1.57 11.78
N PRO A 25 10.50 -1.76 11.07
CA PRO A 25 11.82 -1.52 11.63
C PRO A 25 12.03 -0.03 11.94
N GLN A 26 12.57 0.26 13.13
CA GLN A 26 12.89 1.61 13.58
C GLN A 26 14.25 2.05 13.00
N PHE A 27 14.30 3.25 12.43
CA PHE A 27 15.54 3.88 11.97
C PHE A 27 16.19 4.69 13.10
N LEU A 28 17.43 4.34 13.47
CA LEU A 28 18.27 5.14 14.36
C LEU A 28 18.65 6.45 13.65
N LYS A 29 18.28 7.59 14.25
CA LYS A 29 18.92 8.88 13.96
C LYS A 29 20.09 9.06 14.92
N THR A 30 21.30 9.10 14.37
CA THR A 30 22.51 9.50 15.09
C THR A 30 22.43 11.00 15.37
N GLN A 31 22.34 11.36 16.65
CA GLN A 31 22.28 12.72 17.15
C GLN A 31 23.73 13.22 17.36
N ILE A 32 24.12 14.28 16.65
CA ILE A 32 25.39 14.98 16.89
C ILE A 32 25.15 15.98 18.02
N ASP A 33 25.98 15.86 19.05
CA ASP A 33 25.97 16.62 20.29
C ASP A 33 26.89 17.84 20.16
N HIS A 34 26.41 19.03 20.50
CA HIS A 34 27.25 20.20 20.75
C HIS A 34 26.71 20.96 21.97
N SER A 35 27.51 20.91 23.03
CA SER A 35 27.46 21.67 24.28
C SER A 35 27.88 23.15 24.02
N SER A 36 27.63 24.21 24.79
CA SER A 36 27.41 24.50 26.23
C SER A 36 26.80 25.95 26.39
N PRO A 37 26.90 26.71 27.50
CA PRO A 37 25.89 26.80 28.55
C PRO A 37 25.37 28.22 28.93
N LEU A 38 24.42 28.20 29.87
CA LEU A 38 23.75 29.21 30.73
C LEU A 38 24.35 30.63 30.91
N SER A 39 23.45 31.63 30.90
CA SER A 39 23.42 32.73 31.88
C SER A 39 22.01 33.37 31.99
N SER A 40 21.61 33.74 33.21
CA SER A 40 20.45 34.56 33.59
C SER A 40 20.83 35.31 34.90
N PRO A 41 20.04 36.25 35.46
CA PRO A 41 18.74 36.81 35.06
C PRO A 41 18.68 38.35 35.13
N SER A 42 17.61 38.98 34.63
CA SER A 42 17.28 40.37 34.97
C SER A 42 15.78 40.64 34.83
N LEU A 43 15.18 41.11 35.92
CA LEU A 43 13.77 41.46 36.11
C LEU A 43 13.40 42.70 35.30
N ALA A 44 12.42 42.59 34.41
CA ALA A 44 11.58 43.72 34.03
C ALA A 44 10.17 43.25 33.65
N ARG A 45 9.31 43.42 34.63
CA ARG A 45 7.86 43.26 34.64
C ARG A 45 7.21 44.16 33.60
N ARG A 46 6.50 43.60 32.63
CA ARG A 46 5.40 44.26 31.88
C ARG A 46 4.50 43.19 31.27
N SER A 47 3.46 42.85 32.03
CA SER A 47 2.33 42.06 31.54
C SER A 47 1.58 42.86 30.47
N LEU A 48 1.66 42.41 29.21
CA LEU A 48 0.58 42.64 28.24
C LEU A 48 -0.09 41.29 28.01
N LEU A 49 -1.37 41.22 28.40
CA LEU A 49 -2.27 40.10 28.10
C LEU A 49 -2.54 40.09 26.59
N ILE A 50 -1.80 39.27 25.85
CA ILE A 50 -2.21 38.87 24.50
C ILE A 50 -2.91 37.52 24.66
N SER A 51 -4.23 37.59 24.80
CA SER A 51 -5.11 36.43 24.75
C SER A 51 -5.14 35.91 23.30
N THR A 52 -4.20 35.05 22.94
CA THR A 52 -4.27 34.31 21.69
C THR A 52 -5.42 33.32 21.79
N LEU A 53 -6.50 33.59 21.06
CA LEU A 53 -7.56 32.63 20.77
C LEU A 53 -6.92 31.39 20.15
N PHE A 54 -6.74 30.35 20.96
CA PHE A 54 -6.38 29.02 20.49
C PHE A 54 -7.56 28.51 19.67
N LEU A 55 -7.51 28.71 18.34
CA LEU A 55 -8.40 27.99 17.45
C LEU A 55 -8.10 26.50 17.64
N PRO A 56 -9.08 25.66 18.01
CA PRO A 56 -8.89 24.22 17.95
C PRO A 56 -8.70 23.87 16.47
N HIS A 57 -7.45 23.68 16.06
CA HIS A 57 -7.16 22.98 14.82
C HIS A 57 -7.80 21.60 14.97
N PRO A 58 -8.67 21.17 14.04
CA PRO A 58 -9.18 19.82 14.07
C PRO A 58 -7.98 18.87 14.01
N VAL A 59 -7.77 18.16 15.11
CA VAL A 59 -6.77 17.11 15.24
C VAL A 59 -6.99 16.14 14.10
N ALA A 60 -5.89 15.83 13.40
CA ALA A 60 -5.78 14.92 12.28
C ALA A 60 -6.81 13.77 12.33
N SER A 61 -7.56 13.64 11.24
CA SER A 61 -8.60 12.65 11.03
C SER A 61 -8.18 11.25 11.49
N LYS A 62 -8.86 10.78 12.54
CA LYS A 62 -8.83 9.42 13.08
C LYS A 62 -9.52 8.47 12.10
N ALA A 63 -8.89 8.21 10.96
CA ALA A 63 -9.28 7.16 10.03
C ALA A 63 -8.08 6.22 9.84
N ALA A 64 -7.70 5.49 10.89
CA ALA A 64 -6.38 4.84 10.94
C ALA A 64 -6.37 3.30 10.96
N ASP A 65 -7.51 2.60 11.02
CA ASP A 65 -7.49 1.12 11.13
C ASP A 65 -8.60 0.39 10.34
N VAL A 66 -9.27 1.05 9.39
CA VAL A 66 -10.38 0.45 8.65
C VAL A 66 -10.10 0.45 7.14
N PHE A 67 -10.32 -0.71 6.51
CA PHE A 67 -10.32 -0.80 5.06
C PHE A 67 -11.52 -0.07 4.48
N TYR A 68 -11.28 0.79 3.50
CA TYR A 68 -12.32 1.39 2.66
C TYR A 68 -12.10 1.04 1.19
N GLU A 69 -13.17 1.03 0.41
CA GLU A 69 -13.08 0.81 -1.04
C GLU A 69 -12.89 2.15 -1.74
N ILE A 70 -11.99 2.19 -2.75
CA ILE A 70 -11.87 3.35 -3.62
C ILE A 70 -13.08 3.37 -4.55
N GLU A 71 -13.85 4.45 -4.55
CA GLU A 71 -15.05 4.56 -5.40
C GLU A 71 -14.71 4.39 -6.89
N GLY A 72 -15.55 3.63 -7.60
CA GLY A 72 -15.36 3.35 -9.03
C GLY A 72 -14.14 2.47 -9.37
N SER A 73 -13.43 1.93 -8.36
CA SER A 73 -12.23 1.12 -8.59
C SER A 73 -12.50 -0.33 -9.00
N GLY A 74 -13.75 -0.77 -8.96
CA GLY A 74 -14.10 -2.18 -9.18
C GLY A 74 -13.64 -3.09 -8.04
N GLY A 75 -13.70 -2.63 -6.79
CA GLY A 75 -13.45 -3.44 -5.60
C GLY A 75 -12.07 -3.30 -4.95
N VAL A 76 -11.25 -2.33 -5.36
CA VAL A 76 -9.93 -2.09 -4.73
C VAL A 76 -10.14 -1.48 -3.35
N LYS A 77 -9.68 -2.20 -2.32
CA LYS A 77 -9.78 -1.75 -0.93
C LYS A 77 -8.42 -1.32 -0.39
N VAL A 78 -8.41 -0.28 0.43
CA VAL A 78 -7.18 0.26 0.99
C VAL A 78 -7.33 0.52 2.48
N LEU A 79 -6.24 0.32 3.20
CA LEU A 79 -6.05 0.71 4.59
C LEU A 79 -4.85 1.64 4.65
N GLU A 80 -5.08 2.86 5.11
CA GLU A 80 -4.03 3.87 5.23
C GLU A 80 -3.15 3.56 6.45
N LEU A 81 -1.89 3.20 6.22
CA LEU A 81 -0.93 2.93 7.31
C LEU A 81 -0.16 4.20 7.69
N ARG A 82 0.06 5.09 6.73
CA ARG A 82 0.66 6.41 6.90
C ARG A 82 0.21 7.33 5.77
N VAL A 83 -0.50 8.40 6.09
CA VAL A 83 -0.86 9.43 5.10
C VAL A 83 0.39 10.18 4.66
N GLY A 84 0.60 10.29 3.35
CA GLY A 84 1.71 11.05 2.78
C GLY A 84 1.51 12.57 2.89
N GLY A 85 2.62 13.31 2.90
CA GLY A 85 2.65 14.78 2.99
C GLY A 85 2.79 15.49 1.64
N GLY A 86 3.27 14.79 0.60
CA GLY A 86 3.68 15.38 -0.67
C GLY A 86 2.57 15.49 -1.72
N ALA A 87 2.96 15.70 -2.98
CA ALA A 87 2.04 15.80 -4.10
C ALA A 87 1.25 14.49 -4.31
N SER A 88 0.01 14.62 -4.81
CA SER A 88 -0.77 13.48 -5.28
C SER A 88 -0.46 13.24 -6.76
N PRO A 89 -0.14 12.00 -7.19
CA PRO A 89 0.11 11.71 -8.59
C PRO A 89 -1.13 11.95 -9.46
N THR A 90 -0.89 12.43 -10.67
CA THR A 90 -1.89 12.65 -11.71
C THR A 90 -1.55 11.85 -12.96
N HIS A 91 -2.47 11.83 -13.93
CA HIS A 91 -2.24 11.12 -15.20
C HIS A 91 -1.00 11.67 -15.92
N GLY A 92 -0.12 10.79 -16.38
CA GLY A 92 1.15 11.12 -17.02
C GLY A 92 2.33 11.29 -16.06
N ASP A 93 2.10 11.37 -14.74
CA ASP A 93 3.20 11.46 -13.79
C ASP A 93 3.98 10.14 -13.73
N LYS A 94 5.31 10.26 -13.70
CA LYS A 94 6.21 9.15 -13.39
C LYS A 94 6.29 8.99 -11.88
N VAL A 95 5.88 7.82 -11.39
CA VAL A 95 5.87 7.49 -9.97
C VAL A 95 6.90 6.43 -9.65
N ALA A 96 7.45 6.49 -8.45
CA ALA A 96 8.33 5.46 -7.89
C ALA A 96 7.72 4.93 -6.60
N ILE A 97 7.53 3.61 -6.51
CA ILE A 97 6.97 2.95 -5.33
C ILE A 97 7.91 1.87 -4.81
N HIS A 98 7.96 1.71 -3.50
CA HIS A 98 8.32 0.42 -2.92
C HIS A 98 7.06 -0.38 -2.63
N TYR A 99 7.14 -1.69 -2.76
CA TYR A 99 6.03 -2.56 -2.40
C TYR A 99 6.50 -3.90 -1.83
N TYR A 100 5.58 -4.53 -1.10
CA TYR A 100 5.61 -5.92 -0.70
C TYR A 100 4.34 -6.59 -1.21
N GLY A 101 4.47 -7.58 -2.10
CA GLY A 101 3.36 -8.25 -2.79
C GLY A 101 3.15 -9.69 -2.31
N ARG A 102 1.91 -10.03 -1.95
CA ARG A 102 1.52 -11.38 -1.53
C ARG A 102 0.12 -11.76 -2.03
N LEU A 103 -0.16 -13.05 -2.08
CA LEU A 103 -1.53 -13.55 -2.28
C LEU A 103 -2.31 -13.45 -0.98
N ALA A 104 -3.61 -13.14 -1.03
CA ALA A 104 -4.49 -13.25 0.13
C ALA A 104 -4.69 -14.72 0.54
N ALA A 105 -4.72 -15.62 -0.44
CA ALA A 105 -4.72 -17.06 -0.23
C ALA A 105 -3.31 -17.59 0.05
N LYS A 106 -3.15 -18.93 0.03
CA LYS A 106 -1.85 -19.61 0.16
C LYS A 106 -1.06 -19.15 1.39
N GLN A 107 -1.75 -18.94 2.52
CA GLN A 107 -1.15 -18.49 3.78
C GLN A 107 -0.37 -17.17 3.64
N GLY A 108 -0.81 -16.26 2.76
CA GLY A 108 -0.12 -14.99 2.59
C GLY A 108 1.19 -15.12 1.81
N TRP A 109 1.33 -16.12 0.93
CA TRP A 109 2.57 -16.34 0.17
C TRP A 109 3.02 -15.06 -0.53
N ARG A 110 4.18 -14.57 -0.11
CA ARG A 110 4.87 -13.43 -0.70
C ARG A 110 5.51 -13.87 -2.01
N PHE A 111 5.10 -13.25 -3.11
CA PHE A 111 5.66 -13.51 -4.43
C PHE A 111 6.76 -12.51 -4.79
N ASP A 112 6.70 -11.26 -4.31
CA ASP A 112 7.73 -10.27 -4.61
C ASP A 112 7.82 -9.14 -3.58
N SER A 113 8.96 -8.44 -3.55
CA SER A 113 9.23 -7.27 -2.72
C SER A 113 10.37 -6.45 -3.34
N THR A 114 10.13 -5.17 -3.61
CA THR A 114 11.18 -4.27 -4.11
C THR A 114 12.32 -4.07 -3.12
N TYR A 115 12.08 -4.33 -1.82
CA TYR A 115 13.15 -4.27 -0.81
C TYR A 115 14.21 -5.38 -0.98
N ASP A 116 13.87 -6.44 -1.71
CA ASP A 116 14.80 -7.52 -2.04
C ASP A 116 15.56 -7.22 -3.35
N HIS A 117 15.07 -6.26 -4.14
CA HIS A 117 15.69 -5.86 -5.40
C HIS A 117 16.72 -4.79 -5.09
N LYS A 118 17.98 -5.17 -5.00
CA LYS A 118 19.06 -4.24 -4.60
C LYS A 118 19.96 -3.90 -5.78
N ASP A 119 20.40 -2.65 -5.83
CA ASP A 119 21.47 -2.25 -6.73
C ASP A 119 22.84 -2.79 -6.25
N SER A 120 23.92 -2.44 -6.98
CA SER A 120 25.28 -2.85 -6.64
C SER A 120 25.78 -2.33 -5.28
N THR A 121 25.12 -1.32 -4.72
CA THR A 121 25.45 -0.73 -3.42
C THR A 121 24.61 -1.32 -2.28
N GLY A 122 23.66 -2.20 -2.58
CA GLY A 122 22.77 -2.83 -1.61
C GLY A 122 21.50 -2.02 -1.29
N VAL A 123 21.24 -0.93 -2.03
CA VAL A 123 20.08 -0.07 -1.83
C VAL A 123 18.87 -0.64 -2.60
N PRO A 124 17.68 -0.74 -1.97
CA PRO A 124 16.45 -1.14 -2.66
C PRO A 124 16.11 -0.28 -3.87
N ILE A 125 15.77 -0.93 -4.98
CA ILE A 125 15.37 -0.29 -6.23
C ILE A 125 13.83 -0.17 -6.24
N PRO A 126 13.27 1.05 -6.34
CA PRO A 126 11.83 1.22 -6.43
C PRO A 126 11.30 0.76 -7.79
N PHE A 127 10.06 0.29 -7.80
CA PHE A 127 9.32 0.03 -9.03
C PHE A 127 8.81 1.35 -9.60
N VAL A 128 9.14 1.64 -10.86
CA VAL A 128 8.84 2.91 -11.53
C VAL A 128 7.91 2.67 -12.70
N PHE A 129 6.86 3.48 -12.81
CA PHE A 129 5.91 3.44 -13.93
C PHE A 129 5.24 4.81 -14.10
N THR A 130 4.51 4.98 -15.21
CA THR A 130 3.76 6.21 -15.49
C THR A 130 2.28 5.97 -15.22
N ILE A 131 1.60 6.91 -14.54
CA ILE A 131 0.18 6.76 -14.24
C ILE A 131 -0.65 6.96 -15.51
N GLY A 132 -1.51 6.00 -15.85
CA GLY A 132 -2.44 6.10 -16.99
C GLY A 132 -1.80 5.89 -18.36
N SER A 133 -0.51 5.56 -18.42
CA SER A 133 0.12 5.07 -19.65
C SER A 133 -0.35 3.64 -19.95
N SER A 134 -0.03 3.16 -21.16
CA SER A 134 -0.12 1.74 -21.51
C SER A 134 0.95 0.89 -20.82
N ASP A 135 1.65 1.40 -19.81
CA ASP A 135 2.53 0.58 -18.99
C ASP A 135 1.67 -0.55 -18.44
N ASN A 136 2.08 -1.80 -18.70
CA ASN A 136 1.33 -3.01 -18.37
C ASN A 136 1.22 -3.23 -16.84
N VAL A 137 1.02 -2.21 -16.02
CA VAL A 137 0.85 -2.32 -14.57
C VAL A 137 -0.58 -2.75 -14.26
N ILE A 138 -0.75 -3.70 -13.34
CA ILE A 138 -2.09 -4.13 -12.90
C ILE A 138 -2.93 -2.93 -12.43
N SER A 139 -4.18 -2.89 -12.87
CA SER A 139 -5.08 -1.75 -12.69
C SER A 139 -5.24 -1.34 -11.23
N GLY A 140 -5.30 -2.32 -10.32
CA GLY A 140 -5.42 -2.09 -8.89
C GLY A 140 -4.27 -1.27 -8.31
N ILE A 141 -3.02 -1.49 -8.76
CA ILE A 141 -1.89 -0.67 -8.33
C ILE A 141 -1.98 0.74 -8.91
N GLN A 142 -2.38 0.90 -10.17
CA GLN A 142 -2.53 2.24 -10.76
C GLN A 142 -3.60 3.07 -10.04
N ILE A 143 -4.79 2.50 -9.84
CA ILE A 143 -5.92 3.13 -9.14
C ILE A 143 -5.52 3.50 -7.73
N ALA A 144 -4.88 2.55 -7.05
CA ALA A 144 -4.38 2.81 -5.73
C ALA A 144 -3.38 3.98 -5.84
N VAL A 145 -2.25 3.88 -6.53
CA VAL A 145 -1.14 4.86 -6.41
C VAL A 145 -1.60 6.27 -6.78
N LYS A 146 -2.51 6.41 -7.75
CA LYS A 146 -3.15 7.67 -8.12
C LYS A 146 -3.91 8.35 -6.96
N SER A 147 -4.45 7.60 -6.01
CA SER A 147 -5.14 8.14 -4.83
C SER A 147 -4.22 8.42 -3.64
N MET A 148 -2.91 8.12 -3.72
CA MET A 148 -1.96 8.38 -2.64
C MET A 148 -1.42 9.81 -2.67
N ARG A 149 -0.75 10.16 -1.57
CA ARG A 149 0.18 11.29 -1.49
C ARG A 149 1.59 10.78 -1.31
N VAL A 150 2.58 11.45 -1.91
CA VAL A 150 4.00 11.11 -1.75
C VAL A 150 4.41 11.06 -0.27
N GLY A 151 5.18 10.05 0.10
CA GLY A 151 5.55 9.70 1.48
C GLY A 151 4.56 8.78 2.19
N GLY A 152 3.40 8.51 1.58
CA GLY A 152 2.37 7.66 2.16
C GLY A 152 2.70 6.17 2.09
N ILE A 153 2.19 5.41 3.06
CA ILE A 153 2.21 3.95 3.09
C ILE A 153 0.78 3.46 3.27
N ARG A 154 0.39 2.44 2.51
CA ARG A 154 -0.90 1.79 2.72
C ARG A 154 -0.87 0.32 2.36
N ARG A 155 -1.84 -0.41 2.89
CA ARG A 155 -2.17 -1.77 2.49
C ARG A 155 -3.30 -1.73 1.47
N VAL A 156 -3.13 -2.42 0.35
CA VAL A 156 -4.06 -2.48 -0.77
C VAL A 156 -4.48 -3.92 -0.97
N ILE A 157 -5.79 -4.17 -0.99
CA ILE A 157 -6.39 -5.44 -1.40
C ILE A 157 -6.92 -5.25 -2.81
N ILE A 158 -6.37 -6.01 -3.75
CA ILE A 158 -6.70 -5.95 -5.16
C ILE A 158 -7.50 -7.20 -5.52
N PRO A 159 -8.78 -7.07 -5.89
CA PRO A 159 -9.57 -8.20 -6.36
C PRO A 159 -9.03 -8.72 -7.70
N PRO A 160 -9.33 -9.97 -8.09
CA PRO A 160 -8.80 -10.54 -9.32
C PRO A 160 -9.07 -9.71 -10.57
N SER A 161 -10.25 -9.09 -10.67
CA SER A 161 -10.63 -8.22 -11.80
C SER A 161 -9.73 -6.99 -11.98
N GLN A 162 -9.03 -6.57 -10.92
CA GLN A 162 -8.10 -5.44 -10.91
C GLN A 162 -6.63 -5.90 -10.76
N GLY A 163 -6.40 -7.21 -10.66
CA GLY A 163 -5.08 -7.84 -10.55
C GLY A 163 -4.49 -8.20 -11.92
N TYR A 164 -3.77 -9.32 -11.97
CA TYR A 164 -3.23 -9.86 -13.22
C TYR A 164 -4.34 -10.50 -14.07
N GLN A 165 -4.50 -9.99 -15.29
CA GLN A 165 -5.32 -10.53 -16.38
C GLN A 165 -4.45 -11.24 -17.43
N THR A 166 -3.19 -10.83 -17.56
CA THR A 166 -2.20 -11.44 -18.46
C THR A 166 -0.91 -11.71 -17.71
N THR A 167 -0.04 -12.53 -18.31
CA THR A 167 1.29 -12.85 -17.76
C THR A 167 2.36 -11.79 -18.05
N SER A 168 2.00 -10.73 -18.78
CA SER A 168 2.89 -9.60 -19.09
C SER A 168 2.71 -8.43 -18.12
N GLN A 169 1.68 -8.47 -17.27
CA GLN A 169 1.38 -7.36 -16.38
C GLN A 169 2.31 -7.30 -15.18
N GLN A 170 2.76 -6.09 -14.86
CA GLN A 170 3.69 -5.75 -13.80
C GLN A 170 2.95 -5.29 -12.53
N PRO A 171 3.62 -5.32 -11.37
CA PRO A 171 4.97 -5.81 -11.13
C PRO A 171 5.05 -7.35 -11.17
N LEU A 172 6.18 -7.91 -11.60
CA LEU A 172 6.42 -9.36 -11.59
C LEU A 172 7.69 -9.72 -10.81
N PRO A 173 7.70 -10.86 -10.09
CA PRO A 173 8.92 -11.41 -9.52
C PRO A 173 10.03 -11.50 -10.57
N PRO A 174 11.29 -11.13 -10.24
CA PRO A 174 12.40 -11.25 -11.18
C PRO A 174 12.77 -12.73 -11.43
N ASN A 175 12.55 -13.59 -10.44
CA ASN A 175 12.80 -15.03 -10.54
C ASN A 175 11.71 -15.74 -11.38
N PHE A 176 12.13 -16.58 -12.33
CA PHE A 176 11.24 -17.35 -13.18
C PHE A 176 10.31 -18.30 -12.40
N PHE A 177 10.82 -19.01 -11.40
CA PHE A 177 10.02 -19.96 -10.61
C PHE A 177 8.92 -19.26 -9.81
N ASP A 178 9.20 -18.08 -9.25
CA ASP A 178 8.18 -17.31 -8.53
C ASP A 178 7.12 -16.76 -9.49
N ARG A 179 7.49 -16.29 -10.69
CA ARG A 179 6.52 -15.93 -11.74
C ARG A 179 5.64 -17.13 -12.13
N GLN A 180 6.26 -18.27 -12.37
CA GLN A 180 5.54 -19.48 -12.74
C GLN A 180 4.58 -19.92 -11.63
N ARG A 181 5.03 -19.90 -10.37
CA ARG A 181 4.20 -20.23 -9.20
C ARG A 181 3.04 -19.25 -9.03
N LEU A 182 3.26 -17.95 -9.26
CA LEU A 182 2.23 -16.94 -9.24
C LEU A 182 1.16 -17.24 -10.29
N PHE A 183 1.55 -17.41 -11.56
CA PHE A 183 0.61 -17.61 -12.66
C PHE A 183 -0.14 -18.94 -12.58
N THR A 184 0.54 -20.03 -12.22
CA THR A 184 -0.11 -21.33 -12.01
C THR A 184 -1.07 -21.34 -10.82
N THR A 185 -0.92 -20.41 -9.87
CA THR A 185 -1.86 -20.24 -8.77
C THR A 185 -3.09 -19.42 -9.18
N ILE A 186 -2.88 -18.28 -9.84
CA ILE A 186 -3.98 -17.34 -10.16
C ILE A 186 -4.79 -17.76 -11.41
N PHE A 187 -4.15 -18.42 -12.38
CA PHE A 187 -4.79 -18.87 -13.64
C PHE A 187 -5.09 -20.37 -13.64
N ASN A 188 -5.20 -21.01 -12.48
CA ASN A 188 -5.44 -22.45 -12.39
C ASN A 188 -6.85 -22.83 -12.92
N PRO A 189 -6.98 -23.54 -14.05
CA PRO A 189 -8.29 -23.78 -14.67
C PRO A 189 -9.24 -24.60 -13.80
N THR A 190 -8.74 -25.62 -13.11
CA THR A 190 -9.54 -26.48 -12.22
C THR A 190 -10.13 -25.67 -11.06
N ARG A 191 -9.35 -24.77 -10.49
CA ARG A 191 -9.79 -23.92 -9.38
C ARG A 191 -10.76 -22.84 -9.82
N ILE A 192 -10.57 -22.31 -11.03
CA ILE A 192 -11.51 -21.39 -11.66
C ILE A 192 -12.86 -22.09 -11.90
N ALA A 193 -12.84 -23.32 -12.43
CA ALA A 193 -14.05 -24.12 -12.63
C ALA A 193 -14.80 -24.40 -11.32
N ASN A 194 -14.07 -24.50 -10.20
CA ASN A 194 -14.65 -24.68 -8.86
C ASN A 194 -15.12 -23.36 -8.19
N GLY A 195 -15.01 -22.22 -8.88
CA GLY A 195 -15.41 -20.91 -8.34
C GLY A 195 -14.45 -20.31 -7.32
N GLU A 196 -13.25 -20.87 -7.14
CA GLU A 196 -12.25 -20.40 -6.15
C GLU A 196 -11.38 -19.23 -6.67
N SER A 197 -11.58 -18.80 -7.92
CA SER A 197 -10.77 -17.76 -8.57
C SER A 197 -10.75 -16.44 -7.77
N SER A 198 -11.89 -16.06 -7.20
CA SER A 198 -12.03 -14.84 -6.39
C SER A 198 -11.02 -14.79 -5.24
N THR A 199 -10.89 -15.89 -4.50
CA THR A 199 -10.04 -15.98 -3.32
C THR A 199 -8.57 -16.14 -3.68
N LEU A 200 -8.26 -16.98 -4.69
CA LEU A 200 -6.87 -17.33 -5.03
C LEU A 200 -6.12 -16.23 -5.75
N ALA A 201 -6.82 -15.43 -6.57
CA ALA A 201 -6.22 -14.35 -7.34
C ALA A 201 -6.34 -12.98 -6.65
N THR A 202 -6.89 -12.92 -5.42
CA THR A 202 -6.85 -11.68 -4.63
C THR A 202 -5.42 -11.41 -4.19
N LEU A 203 -4.92 -10.23 -4.53
CA LEU A 203 -3.58 -9.77 -4.19
C LEU A 203 -3.64 -8.81 -3.01
N VAL A 204 -2.59 -8.82 -2.19
CA VAL A 204 -2.38 -7.83 -1.15
C VAL A 204 -1.01 -7.19 -1.34
N PHE A 205 -1.00 -5.86 -1.43
CA PHE A 205 0.21 -5.07 -1.53
C PHE A 205 0.32 -4.10 -0.37
N ASP A 206 1.46 -4.09 0.30
CA ASP A 206 1.84 -2.96 1.15
C ASP A 206 2.70 -2.03 0.29
N ILE A 207 2.24 -0.81 0.02
CA ILE A 207 2.83 0.14 -0.94
C ILE A 207 3.29 1.39 -0.22
N GLU A 208 4.53 1.80 -0.48
CA GLU A 208 5.08 3.10 -0.11
C GLU A 208 5.30 3.94 -1.37
N LEU A 209 4.70 5.13 -1.44
CA LEU A 209 4.89 6.06 -2.56
C LEU A 209 6.09 6.98 -2.29
N ILE A 210 7.18 6.78 -3.03
CA ILE A 210 8.46 7.46 -2.82
C ILE A 210 8.50 8.82 -3.52
N SER A 211 8.06 8.87 -4.78
CA SER A 211 8.02 10.12 -5.52
C SER A 211 7.00 10.08 -6.65
N ALA A 212 6.56 11.27 -7.05
CA ALA A 212 5.75 11.52 -8.23
C ALA A 212 6.34 12.75 -8.93
N ARG A 213 6.71 12.60 -10.20
CA ARG A 213 7.33 13.67 -10.99
C ARG A 213 6.54 13.83 -12.28
N ARG A 214 6.30 15.10 -12.65
CA ARG A 214 5.76 15.42 -13.96
C ARG A 214 6.77 15.05 -15.04
N PRO A 215 6.30 14.58 -16.21
CA PRO A 215 7.16 14.24 -17.34
C PRO A 215 7.93 15.45 -17.87
#